data_AF-A0A948PMZ9-F1
#
_entry.id   AF-A0A948PMZ9-F1
#
_cell.length_a   1.000
_cell.length_b   1.000
_cell.length_c   1.000
_cell.angle_alpha   90.00
_cell.angle_beta   90.00
_cell.angle_gamma   90.00
#
_symmetry.space_group_name_H-M   'P 1'
#
loop_
_entity.id
_entity.type
_entity.pdbx_description
1 polymer ?
#
loop_
_entity_poly.entity_id
_entity_poly.type
_entity_poly.pdbx_seq_one_letter_code
_entity_poly.pdbx_strand_id
1 'polypeptide(L)'
;MIFGLVVCLSLVIVSILLHRLKQTSIIPAGGQTKGYGAWLWTGTHYTALGRWFFFGMTGSYAVMALTGFLGSGLGLFRLQGLLLVAHVSVGGIYALCTAVVLFLRGGDMVDFSLRNEEPETRARSLSNGAFWLYALSAMLLTLTALSMMLAFVPFQLIRTAFLLHRVFALVSLCAALFWFGLQRPPTVE
;
A
#
# COMPACT_ATOMS: atom_id res chain seq x y z
N MET A 1 -8.77 16.84 19.91
CA MET A 1 -7.50 17.59 19.71
C MET A 1 -6.27 16.69 19.67
N ILE A 2 -6.12 15.69 20.54
CA ILE A 2 -4.94 14.81 20.59
C ILE A 2 -4.69 14.05 19.27
N PHE A 3 -5.74 13.53 18.63
CA PHE A 3 -5.60 12.73 17.40
C PHE A 3 -5.07 13.53 16.19
N GLY A 4 -5.51 14.78 16.02
CA GLY A 4 -5.01 15.66 14.96
C GLY A 4 -3.54 16.04 15.16
N LEU A 5 -3.12 16.18 16.43
CA LEU A 5 -1.74 16.48 16.77
C LEU A 5 -0.82 15.28 16.49
N VAL A 6 -1.27 14.06 16.77
CA VAL A 6 -0.54 12.81 16.46
C VAL A 6 -0.39 12.63 14.94
N VAL A 7 -1.43 12.90 14.15
CA VAL A 7 -1.37 12.82 12.69
C VAL A 7 -0.40 13.86 12.11
N CYS A 8 -0.48 15.12 12.56
CA CYS A 8 0.45 16.17 12.13
C CYS A 8 1.91 15.84 12.51
N LEU A 9 2.15 15.37 13.74
CA LEU A 9 3.50 15.00 14.18
C LEU A 9 4.05 13.84 13.35
N SER A 10 3.21 12.84 13.05
CA SER A 10 3.58 11.69 12.23
C SER A 10 3.95 12.12 10.80
N LEU A 11 3.20 13.06 10.21
CA LEU A 11 3.49 13.60 8.88
C LEU A 11 4.79 14.42 8.85
N VAL A 12 5.06 15.21 9.89
CA VAL A 12 6.31 15.99 10.00
C VAL A 12 7.52 15.09 10.20
N ILE A 13 7.42 14.09 11.08
CA ILE A 13 8.50 13.12 11.33
C ILE A 13 8.78 12.31 10.06
N VAL A 14 7.75 11.85 9.36
CA VAL A 14 7.89 11.16 8.07
C VAL A 14 8.55 12.08 7.04
N SER A 15 8.13 13.34 6.92
CA SER A 15 8.75 14.30 5.98
C SER A 15 10.24 14.53 6.24
N ILE A 16 10.64 14.68 7.52
CA ILE A 16 12.06 14.86 7.92
C ILE A 16 12.88 13.60 7.63
N LEU A 17 12.35 12.42 7.94
CA LEU A 17 12.99 11.13 7.62
C LEU A 17 13.16 10.96 6.11
N LEU A 18 12.12 11.28 5.33
CA LEU A 18 12.14 11.20 3.87
C LEU A 18 13.18 12.13 3.24
N HIS A 19 13.34 13.35 3.77
CA HIS A 19 14.36 14.29 3.29
C HIS A 19 15.79 13.79 3.57
N ARG A 20 16.03 13.17 4.74
CA ARG A 20 17.33 12.58 5.09
C ARG A 20 17.66 11.35 4.24
N LEU A 21 16.66 10.53 3.91
CA LEU A 21 16.85 9.30 3.15
C LEU A 21 17.23 9.54 1.69
N LYS A 22 16.65 10.57 1.06
CA LYS A 22 16.98 10.98 -0.32
C LYS A 22 18.45 11.39 -0.49
N GLN A 23 19.14 11.77 0.58
CA GLN A 23 20.56 12.15 0.55
C GLN A 23 21.53 10.95 0.62
N THR A 24 21.06 9.73 0.90
CA THR A 24 21.94 8.58 1.18
C THR A 24 21.95 7.49 0.10
N SER A 25 21.15 7.60 -0.97
CA SER A 25 20.98 6.54 -1.96
C SER A 25 21.88 6.69 -3.19
N ILE A 26 23.21 6.61 -3.00
CA ILE A 26 24.15 6.29 -4.08
C ILE A 26 24.78 4.94 -3.73
N ILE A 27 24.22 3.84 -4.24
CA ILE A 27 24.84 2.51 -4.20
C ILE A 27 24.84 1.94 -5.62
N PRO A 28 26.00 1.51 -6.16
CA PRO A 28 26.10 0.96 -7.51
C PRO A 28 25.55 -0.47 -7.54
N ALA A 29 24.81 -0.78 -8.61
CA ALA A 29 24.24 -2.10 -8.89
C ALA A 29 25.33 -3.06 -9.38
N GLY A 30 25.52 -4.19 -8.69
CA GLY A 30 26.40 -5.26 -9.16
C GLY A 30 26.13 -6.59 -8.45
N GLY A 31 25.64 -7.58 -9.21
CA GLY A 31 25.60 -9.00 -8.80
C GLY A 31 24.23 -9.67 -8.99
N GLN A 32 23.99 -10.28 -10.17
CA GLN A 32 22.86 -11.16 -10.42
C GLN A 32 23.04 -12.52 -9.71
N THR A 33 22.07 -12.93 -8.89
CA THR A 33 21.94 -14.33 -8.43
C THR A 33 20.56 -14.85 -8.82
N LYS A 34 20.52 -15.99 -9.53
CA LYS A 34 19.30 -16.69 -9.93
C LYS A 34 18.69 -17.34 -8.67
N GLY A 35 17.47 -16.96 -8.28
CA GLY A 35 16.72 -17.74 -7.27
C GLY A 35 15.70 -17.02 -6.37
N TYR A 36 15.64 -15.68 -6.33
CA TYR A 36 14.78 -14.97 -5.38
C TYR A 36 13.87 -13.93 -6.04
N GLY A 37 12.83 -14.35 -6.76
CA GLY A 37 12.01 -13.47 -7.62
C GLY A 37 11.54 -12.16 -6.95
N ALA A 38 10.97 -12.21 -5.73
CA ALA A 38 10.50 -11.01 -5.03
C ALA A 38 11.64 -10.22 -4.35
N TRP A 39 12.66 -10.89 -3.81
CA TRP A 39 13.80 -10.22 -3.18
C TRP A 39 14.64 -9.51 -4.24
N LEU A 40 14.97 -10.15 -5.36
CA LEU A 40 15.73 -9.54 -6.46
C LEU A 40 14.98 -8.38 -7.09
N TRP A 41 13.67 -8.55 -7.37
CA TRP A 41 12.85 -7.48 -7.94
C TRP A 41 12.75 -6.27 -6.99
N THR A 42 12.58 -6.50 -5.68
CA THR A 42 12.62 -5.40 -4.72
C THR A 42 14.03 -4.80 -4.61
N GLY A 43 15.08 -5.59 -4.80
CA GLY A 43 16.48 -5.13 -4.77
C GLY A 43 16.87 -4.24 -5.96
N THR A 44 16.23 -4.42 -7.11
CA THR A 44 16.45 -3.58 -8.30
C THR A 44 15.60 -2.32 -8.32
N HIS A 45 14.49 -2.29 -7.57
CA HIS A 45 13.52 -1.18 -7.59
C HIS A 45 13.42 -0.39 -6.30
N TYR A 46 14.01 -0.85 -5.20
CA TYR A 46 13.96 -0.18 -3.91
C TYR A 46 15.33 -0.12 -3.25
N THR A 47 15.61 1.00 -2.57
CA THR A 47 16.72 1.08 -1.62
C THR A 47 16.55 0.03 -0.52
N ALA A 48 17.62 -0.35 0.18
CA ALA A 48 17.56 -1.36 1.25
C ALA A 48 16.44 -1.07 2.28
N LEU A 49 16.22 0.20 2.62
CA LEU A 49 15.14 0.65 3.50
C LEU A 49 13.77 0.64 2.81
N GLY A 50 13.68 1.05 1.54
CA GLY A 50 12.43 0.97 0.76
C GLY A 50 11.88 -0.47 0.66
N ARG A 51 12.76 -1.48 0.63
CA ARG A 51 12.38 -2.90 0.64
C ARG A 51 11.65 -3.30 1.92
N TRP A 52 12.13 -2.84 3.06
CA TRP A 52 11.47 -3.09 4.35
C TRP A 52 10.07 -2.48 4.40
N PHE A 53 9.90 -1.24 3.92
CA PHE A 53 8.58 -0.63 3.81
C PHE A 53 7.67 -1.36 2.83
N PHE A 54 8.21 -1.87 1.73
CA PHE A 54 7.46 -2.70 0.78
C PHE A 54 7.00 -4.03 1.39
N PHE A 55 7.87 -4.74 2.12
CA PHE A 55 7.47 -5.95 2.86
C PHE A 55 6.50 -5.65 3.99
N GLY A 56 6.70 -4.54 4.70
CA GLY A 56 5.78 -4.04 5.72
C GLY A 56 4.40 -3.78 5.13
N MET A 57 4.32 -3.11 3.98
CA MET A 57 3.07 -2.85 3.24
C MET A 57 2.40 -4.14 2.79
N THR A 58 3.11 -5.03 2.10
CA THR A 58 2.53 -6.27 1.56
C THR A 58 2.13 -7.25 2.67
N GLY A 59 2.97 -7.42 3.70
CA GLY A 59 2.68 -8.29 4.84
C GLY A 59 1.51 -7.80 5.68
N SER A 60 1.46 -6.51 6.02
CA SER A 60 0.33 -5.93 6.75
C SER A 60 -0.97 -5.99 5.94
N TYR A 61 -0.90 -5.75 4.62
CA TYR A 61 -2.05 -5.90 3.73
C TYR A 61 -2.62 -7.32 3.75
N ALA A 62 -1.76 -8.35 3.66
CA ALA A 62 -2.19 -9.75 3.71
C ALA A 62 -2.88 -10.09 5.04
N VAL A 63 -2.34 -9.63 6.17
CA VAL A 63 -2.93 -9.82 7.49
C VAL A 63 -4.29 -9.11 7.60
N MET A 64 -4.40 -7.87 7.11
CA MET A 64 -5.67 -7.14 7.07
C MET A 64 -6.70 -7.81 6.17
N ALA A 65 -6.30 -8.28 4.99
CA ALA A 65 -7.18 -8.96 4.06
C ALA A 65 -7.74 -10.25 4.68
N LEU A 66 -6.89 -11.04 5.34
CA LEU A 66 -7.30 -12.25 6.04
C LEU A 66 -8.24 -11.93 7.21
N THR A 67 -7.85 -11.00 8.09
CA THR A 67 -8.67 -10.64 9.26
C THR A 67 -10.00 -9.98 8.86
N GLY A 68 -10.00 -9.13 7.84
CA GLY A 68 -11.21 -8.52 7.28
C GLY A 68 -12.13 -9.54 6.63
N PHE A 69 -11.58 -10.51 5.88
CA PHE A 69 -12.34 -11.61 5.30
C PHE A 69 -12.96 -12.50 6.37
N LEU A 70 -12.17 -12.93 7.38
CA LEU A 70 -12.67 -13.74 8.49
C LEU A 70 -13.74 -12.99 9.29
N GLY A 71 -13.53 -11.69 9.56
CA GLY A 71 -14.49 -10.85 10.25
C GLY A 71 -15.80 -10.65 9.49
N SER A 72 -15.74 -10.52 8.16
CA SER A 72 -16.93 -10.34 7.31
C SER A 72 -17.65 -11.66 6.99
N GLY A 73 -16.91 -12.75 6.79
CA GLY A 73 -17.46 -14.02 6.27
C GLY A 73 -17.93 -14.98 7.34
N LEU A 74 -17.24 -15.07 8.48
CA LEU A 74 -17.53 -16.09 9.50
C LEU A 74 -18.45 -15.59 10.62
N GLY A 75 -18.85 -14.32 10.61
CA GLY A 75 -19.73 -13.76 11.63
C GLY A 75 -19.22 -14.03 13.06
N LEU A 76 -17.90 -14.06 13.27
CA LEU A 76 -17.27 -14.48 14.53
C LEU A 76 -17.48 -13.42 15.62
N PHE A 77 -18.71 -13.35 16.16
CA PHE A 77 -19.13 -12.36 17.17
C PHE A 77 -18.24 -12.34 18.41
N ARG A 78 -17.61 -13.47 18.77
CA ARG A 78 -16.74 -13.58 19.96
C ARG A 78 -15.31 -13.10 19.77
N LEU A 79 -14.81 -13.01 18.53
CA LEU A 79 -13.46 -12.53 18.23
C LEU A 79 -13.41 -11.03 17.87
N GLN A 80 -14.57 -10.36 17.83
CA GLN A 80 -14.70 -8.97 17.40
C GLN A 80 -13.87 -7.97 18.22
N GLY A 81 -13.45 -8.30 19.44
CA GLY A 81 -12.55 -7.44 20.23
C GLY A 81 -11.10 -7.50 19.73
N LEU A 82 -10.40 -8.60 20.03
CA LEU A 82 -8.97 -8.74 19.73
C LEU A 82 -8.67 -8.75 18.23
N LEU A 83 -9.53 -9.39 17.41
CA LEU A 83 -9.33 -9.41 15.96
C LEU A 83 -9.49 -8.02 15.36
N LEU A 84 -10.43 -7.21 15.85
CA LEU A 84 -10.60 -5.83 15.41
C LEU A 84 -9.42 -4.97 15.84
N VAL A 85 -8.97 -5.08 17.09
CA VAL A 85 -7.78 -4.37 17.56
C VAL A 85 -6.57 -4.71 16.68
N ALA A 86 -6.33 -6.00 16.43
CA ALA A 86 -5.24 -6.43 15.55
C ALA A 86 -5.41 -5.88 14.12
N HIS A 87 -6.62 -5.95 13.54
CA HIS A 87 -6.92 -5.43 12.21
C HIS A 87 -6.62 -3.92 12.10
N VAL A 88 -7.06 -3.14 13.10
CA VAL A 88 -6.83 -1.70 13.16
C VAL A 88 -5.36 -1.35 13.38
N SER A 89 -4.68 -2.03 14.30
CA SER A 89 -3.25 -1.80 14.56
C SER A 89 -2.40 -2.11 13.34
N VAL A 90 -2.65 -3.24 12.67
CA VAL A 90 -1.96 -3.62 11.44
C VAL A 90 -2.33 -2.67 10.30
N GLY A 91 -3.55 -2.16 10.25
CA GLY A 91 -3.97 -1.13 9.31
C GLY A 91 -3.23 0.21 9.46
N GLY A 92 -2.87 0.59 10.69
CA GLY A 92 -2.00 1.74 10.92
C GLY A 92 -0.60 1.54 10.31
N ILE A 93 0.00 0.36 10.51
CA ILE A 93 1.30 -0.01 9.91
C ILE A 93 1.20 0.02 8.38
N TYR A 94 0.14 -0.59 7.84
CA TYR A 94 -0.12 -0.59 6.40
C TYR A 94 -0.20 0.82 5.82
N ALA A 95 -0.96 1.72 6.46
CA ALA A 95 -1.14 3.09 5.99
C ALA A 95 0.21 3.84 5.97
N LEU A 96 1.03 3.68 7.02
CA LEU A 96 2.37 4.27 7.09
C LEU A 96 3.29 3.73 6.00
N CYS A 97 3.37 2.40 5.86
CA CYS A 97 4.21 1.79 4.84
C CYS A 97 3.77 2.18 3.42
N THR A 98 2.45 2.20 3.17
CA THR A 98 1.89 2.64 1.89
C THR A 98 2.30 4.08 1.60
N ALA A 99 2.13 5.01 2.55
CA ALA A 99 2.51 6.41 2.35
C ALA A 99 4.00 6.56 1.99
N VAL A 100 4.89 5.82 2.66
CA VAL A 100 6.33 5.81 2.35
C VAL A 100 6.61 5.22 0.96
N VAL A 101 5.99 4.10 0.61
CA VAL A 101 6.14 3.48 -0.73
C VAL A 101 5.63 4.41 -1.82
N LEU A 102 4.49 5.08 -1.62
CA LEU A 102 3.95 6.07 -2.55
C LEU A 102 4.89 7.26 -2.71
N PHE A 103 5.51 7.74 -1.64
CA PHE A 103 6.49 8.82 -1.73
C PHE A 103 7.74 8.40 -2.50
N LEU A 104 8.27 7.21 -2.21
CA LEU A 104 9.50 6.73 -2.85
C LEU A 104 9.31 6.37 -4.32
N ARG A 105 8.16 5.79 -4.68
CA ARG A 105 7.91 5.22 -6.01
C ARG A 105 6.91 6.00 -6.86
N GLY A 106 6.19 6.94 -6.27
CA GLY A 106 5.14 7.70 -6.97
C GLY A 106 5.69 8.41 -8.19
N GLY A 107 6.90 8.98 -8.09
CA GLY A 107 7.59 9.66 -9.21
C GLY A 107 7.86 8.74 -10.41
N ASP A 108 8.27 7.49 -10.16
CA ASP A 108 8.59 6.53 -11.22
C ASP A 108 7.35 6.04 -11.99
N MET A 109 6.16 6.28 -11.42
CA MET A 109 4.87 5.78 -11.89
C MET A 109 4.02 6.87 -12.58
N VAL A 110 4.55 8.07 -12.77
CA VAL A 110 3.82 9.20 -13.40
C VAL A 110 3.72 9.08 -14.92
N ASP A 111 4.57 8.26 -15.55
CA ASP A 111 4.58 8.15 -17.01
C ASP A 111 3.37 7.36 -17.52
N PHE A 112 2.41 8.06 -18.13
CA PHE A 112 1.23 7.50 -18.78
C PHE A 112 1.30 7.58 -20.30
N SER A 113 2.50 7.62 -20.88
CA SER A 113 2.71 7.58 -22.33
C SER A 113 2.00 6.36 -22.96
N LEU A 114 0.81 6.59 -23.50
CA LEU A 114 0.04 5.63 -24.31
C LEU A 114 0.35 5.78 -25.81
N ARG A 115 1.30 6.65 -26.16
CA ARG A 115 1.45 7.15 -27.54
C ARG A 115 2.19 6.19 -28.47
N ASN A 116 2.80 5.13 -27.95
CA ASN A 116 3.53 4.14 -28.76
C ASN A 116 2.84 2.78 -28.65
N GLU A 117 2.49 2.20 -29.80
CA GLU A 117 1.83 0.88 -29.92
C GLU A 117 2.71 -0.31 -29.52
N GLU A 118 3.93 -0.06 -29.04
CA GLU A 118 4.78 -1.14 -28.58
C GLU A 118 4.17 -1.84 -27.35
N PRO A 119 4.09 -3.19 -27.36
CA PRO A 119 3.43 -3.95 -26.30
C PRO A 119 4.05 -3.73 -24.92
N GLU A 120 5.35 -3.40 -24.86
CA GLU A 120 6.04 -3.08 -23.61
C GLU A 120 5.60 -1.75 -22.99
N THR A 121 5.43 -0.73 -23.83
CA THR A 121 4.95 0.60 -23.39
C THR A 121 3.52 0.50 -22.85
N ARG A 122 2.66 -0.28 -23.52
CA ARG A 122 1.29 -0.55 -23.05
C ARG A 122 1.26 -1.30 -21.72
N ALA A 123 2.08 -2.33 -21.55
CA ALA A 123 2.17 -3.09 -20.30
C ALA A 123 2.65 -2.21 -19.13
N ARG A 124 3.64 -1.34 -19.38
CA ARG A 124 4.13 -0.37 -18.39
C ARG A 124 3.04 0.64 -17.99
N SER A 125 2.34 1.22 -18.96
CA SER A 125 1.24 2.15 -18.66
C SER A 125 0.11 1.49 -17.85
N LEU A 126 -0.27 0.25 -18.19
CA LEU A 126 -1.26 -0.50 -17.40
C LEU A 126 -0.77 -0.79 -15.98
N SER A 127 0.50 -1.13 -15.81
CA SER A 127 1.12 -1.33 -14.48
C SER A 127 1.09 -0.03 -13.67
N ASN A 128 1.40 1.11 -14.29
CA ASN A 128 1.35 2.42 -13.64
C ASN A 128 -0.09 2.78 -13.23
N GLY A 129 -1.07 2.55 -14.12
CA GLY A 129 -2.49 2.72 -13.81
C GLY A 129 -2.94 1.84 -12.64
N ALA A 130 -2.52 0.57 -12.61
CA ALA A 130 -2.80 -0.37 -11.53
C ALA A 130 -2.20 0.10 -10.19
N PHE A 131 -0.96 0.59 -10.22
CA PHE A 131 -0.29 1.17 -9.05
C PHE A 131 -1.07 2.36 -8.47
N TRP A 132 -1.49 3.31 -9.30
CA TRP A 132 -2.24 4.48 -8.83
C TRP A 132 -3.65 4.12 -8.35
N LEU A 133 -4.31 3.16 -8.99
CA LEU A 133 -5.60 2.64 -8.51
C LEU A 133 -5.45 1.96 -7.14
N TYR A 134 -4.38 1.18 -6.95
CA TYR A 134 -4.03 0.61 -5.66
C TYR A 134 -3.75 1.70 -4.61
N ALA A 135 -2.93 2.69 -4.96
CA ALA A 135 -2.60 3.83 -4.09
C ALA A 135 -3.85 4.58 -3.62
N LEU A 136 -4.72 4.95 -4.55
CA LEU A 136 -5.94 5.70 -4.29
C LEU A 136 -6.90 4.88 -3.41
N SER A 137 -7.13 3.60 -3.75
CA SER A 137 -7.99 2.74 -2.95
C SER A 137 -7.43 2.47 -1.55
N ALA A 138 -6.11 2.35 -1.39
CA ALA A 138 -5.45 2.23 -0.08
C ALA A 138 -5.61 3.49 0.79
N MET A 139 -5.53 4.68 0.19
CA MET A 139 -5.80 5.93 0.90
C MET A 139 -7.27 6.02 1.32
N LEU A 140 -8.20 5.67 0.42
CA LEU A 140 -9.63 5.67 0.71
C LEU A 140 -10.02 4.63 1.78
N LEU A 141 -9.35 3.46 1.80
CA LEU A 141 -9.46 2.48 2.89
C LEU A 141 -9.08 3.08 4.24
N THR A 142 -7.96 3.80 4.28
CA THR A 142 -7.48 4.46 5.51
C THR A 142 -8.46 5.53 5.96
N LEU A 143 -8.93 6.39 5.05
CA LEU A 143 -9.88 7.45 5.36
C LEU A 143 -11.22 6.90 5.86
N THR A 144 -11.76 5.87 5.21
CA THR A 144 -13.01 5.21 5.64
C THR A 144 -12.83 4.53 7.00
N ALA A 145 -11.71 3.86 7.25
CA ALA A 145 -11.40 3.26 8.55
C ALA A 145 -11.35 4.31 9.67
N LEU A 146 -10.59 5.40 9.46
CA LEU A 146 -10.50 6.51 10.41
C LEU A 146 -11.87 7.15 10.65
N SER A 147 -12.66 7.35 9.59
CA SER A 147 -14.00 7.95 9.71
C SER A 147 -14.93 7.12 10.60
N MET A 148 -14.85 5.78 10.54
CA MET A 148 -15.64 4.90 11.39
C MET A 148 -15.20 4.91 12.87
N MET A 149 -13.99 5.40 13.17
CA MET A 149 -13.45 5.46 14.54
C MET A 149 -13.65 6.81 15.22
N LEU A 150 -14.11 7.83 14.49
CA LEU A 150 -14.36 9.16 15.04
C LEU A 150 -15.66 9.18 15.87
N ALA A 151 -15.56 9.62 17.12
CA ALA A 151 -16.68 9.64 18.07
C ALA A 151 -17.87 10.53 17.65
N PHE A 152 -17.65 11.48 16.74
CA PHE A 152 -18.66 12.48 16.34
C PHE A 152 -19.32 12.18 14.99
N VAL A 153 -18.99 11.06 14.34
CA VAL A 153 -19.55 10.73 13.04
C VAL A 153 -20.94 10.10 13.22
N PRO A 154 -22.00 10.65 12.60
CA PRO A 154 -23.34 10.11 12.73
C PRO A 154 -23.43 8.69 12.17
N PHE A 155 -24.31 7.88 12.76
CA PHE A 155 -24.47 6.46 12.43
C PHE A 155 -24.67 6.19 10.92
N GLN A 156 -25.39 7.07 10.21
CA GLN A 156 -25.60 6.92 8.76
C GLN A 156 -24.29 7.03 7.97
N LEU A 157 -23.39 7.94 8.38
CA LEU A 157 -22.07 8.06 7.77
C LEU A 157 -21.18 6.86 8.10
N ILE A 158 -21.26 6.32 9.32
CA ILE A 158 -20.53 5.09 9.69
C ILE A 158 -20.97 3.92 8.80
N ARG A 159 -22.28 3.75 8.60
CA ARG A 159 -22.83 2.69 7.74
C ARG A 159 -22.33 2.82 6.29
N THR A 160 -22.38 4.03 5.74
CA THR A 160 -21.86 4.31 4.39
C THR A 160 -20.36 4.08 4.31
N ALA A 161 -19.59 4.55 5.29
CA ALA A 161 -18.15 4.35 5.36
C ALA A 161 -17.79 2.86 5.42
N PHE A 162 -18.56 2.03 6.12
CA PHE A 162 -18.35 0.60 6.18
C PHE A 162 -18.56 -0.10 4.82
N LEU A 163 -19.59 0.30 4.08
CA LEU A 163 -19.82 -0.19 2.72
C LEU A 163 -18.69 0.23 1.78
N LEU A 164 -18.31 1.50 1.81
CA LEU A 164 -17.21 2.03 1.01
C LEU A 164 -15.87 1.36 1.37
N HIS A 165 -15.60 1.14 2.66
CA HIS A 165 -14.40 0.45 3.12
C HIS A 165 -14.28 -0.95 2.51
N ARG A 166 -15.38 -1.72 2.47
CA ARG A 166 -15.42 -3.04 1.81
C ARG A 166 -15.18 -2.96 0.31
N VAL A 167 -15.79 -2.00 -0.36
CA VAL A 167 -15.60 -1.79 -1.81
C VAL A 167 -14.14 -1.44 -2.10
N PHE A 168 -13.56 -0.49 -1.36
CA PHE A 168 -12.16 -0.12 -1.53
C PHE A 168 -11.18 -1.24 -1.16
N ALA A 169 -11.54 -2.13 -0.22
CA ALA A 169 -10.77 -3.34 0.07
C ALA A 169 -10.67 -4.22 -1.17
N LEU A 170 -11.80 -4.51 -1.82
CA LEU A 170 -11.85 -5.32 -3.03
C LEU A 170 -11.13 -4.64 -4.21
N VAL A 171 -11.34 -3.34 -4.41
CA VAL A 171 -10.66 -2.57 -5.47
C VAL A 171 -9.15 -2.61 -5.25
N SER A 172 -8.67 -2.42 -4.02
CA SER A 172 -7.24 -2.48 -3.70
C SER A 172 -6.66 -3.87 -3.97
N LEU A 173 -7.41 -4.94 -3.69
CA LEU A 173 -6.97 -6.31 -3.92
C LEU A 173 -6.82 -6.59 -5.40
N CYS A 174 -7.84 -6.26 -6.19
CA CYS A 174 -7.80 -6.41 -7.64
C CYS A 174 -6.68 -5.59 -8.27
N ALA A 175 -6.52 -4.33 -7.83
CA ALA A 175 -5.45 -3.46 -8.30
C ALA A 175 -4.06 -4.01 -7.94
N ALA A 176 -3.88 -4.51 -6.72
CA ALA A 176 -2.63 -5.14 -6.30
C ALA A 176 -2.32 -6.40 -7.13
N LEU A 177 -3.27 -7.33 -7.28
CA LEU A 177 -3.09 -8.54 -8.08
C LEU A 177 -2.75 -8.22 -9.53
N PHE A 178 -3.45 -7.24 -10.12
CA PHE A 178 -3.21 -6.82 -11.49
C PHE A 178 -1.82 -6.15 -11.63
N TRP A 179 -1.46 -5.28 -10.68
CA TRP A 179 -0.15 -4.64 -10.66
C TRP A 179 1.00 -5.64 -10.54
N PHE A 180 0.89 -6.61 -9.63
CA PHE A 180 1.87 -7.67 -9.46
C PHE A 180 1.93 -8.61 -10.68
N GLY A 181 0.79 -8.92 -11.28
CA GLY A 181 0.72 -9.77 -12.48
C GLY A 181 1.35 -9.11 -13.72
N LEU A 182 1.35 -7.79 -13.81
CA LEU A 182 1.95 -7.03 -14.91
C LEU A 182 3.46 -6.82 -14.78
N GLN A 183 4.03 -7.03 -13.60
CA GLN A 183 5.47 -6.95 -13.40
C GLN A 183 6.14 -8.20 -13.96
N ARG A 184 6.59 -8.15 -15.22
CA ARG A 184 7.38 -9.24 -15.81
C ARG A 184 8.71 -9.39 -15.07
N PRO A 185 9.17 -10.62 -14.78
CA PRO A 185 10.54 -10.82 -14.35
C PRO A 185 11.48 -10.37 -15.47
N PRO A 186 12.66 -9.80 -15.15
CA PRO A 186 13.65 -9.49 -16.16
C PRO A 186 14.02 -10.79 -16.89
N THR A 187 13.85 -10.81 -18.21
CA THR A 187 14.35 -11.89 -19.05
C THR A 187 15.87 -11.83 -19.00
N VAL A 188 16.49 -12.89 -18.51
CA VAL A 188 17.95 -13.05 -18.58
C VAL A 188 18.24 -13.49 -20.01
N GLU A 189 18.66 -12.55 -20.86
CA GLU A 189 19.31 -12.86 -22.13
C GLU A 189 20.74 -13.37 -21.88
#